data_AF-A0A536PD24-F1
#
_entry.id   AF-A0A536PD24-F1
#
_cell.length_a   1.000
_cell.length_b   1.000
_cell.length_c   1.000
_cell.angle_alpha   90.00
_cell.angle_beta   90.00
_cell.angle_gamma   90.00
#
_symmetry.space_group_name_H-M   'P 1'
#
loop_
_entity.id
_entity.type
_entity.pdbx_description
1 polymer ?
#
loop_
_entity_poly.entity_id
_entity_poly.type
_entity_poly.pdbx_seq_one_letter_code
_entity_poly.pdbx_strand_id
1 'polypeptide(L)'
;MKDTLGSTPPTRRRWRRTLRRGLFWTALGLAAAALAYALDQRALASAIGVPPFVVGVLFSLVPLPALGVGLRALARALRLRGASELADAVAKQLEGRLPGDYVVLSHYAPRDDGEAEVAVVVVGPPGVVVVEPRGEAGEVICYQDHWYRRSSRTRSRALYDSPSKRARWNATRVRSDIATGGFINTRIEGVVVFTRAKLGDVSSSGVPVVEGLDAAVSYLT
;
A
#
# COMPACT_ATOMS: atom_id res chain seq x y z
N MET A 1 10.59 -6.71 -26.76
CA MET A 1 9.31 -7.36 -26.39
C MET A 1 9.32 -7.72 -24.90
N LYS A 2 9.53 -6.72 -24.02
CA LYS A 2 9.68 -6.89 -22.56
C LYS A 2 8.42 -6.39 -21.84
N ASP A 3 7.27 -6.58 -22.49
CA ASP A 3 5.97 -6.25 -21.93
C ASP A 3 5.50 -7.42 -21.05
N THR A 4 5.32 -7.11 -19.77
CA THR A 4 4.12 -7.50 -19.02
C THR A 4 3.86 -8.99 -18.78
N LEU A 5 4.82 -9.73 -18.22
CA LEU A 5 4.46 -10.93 -17.44
C LEU A 5 3.84 -10.48 -16.10
N GLY A 6 2.53 -10.20 -16.12
CA GLY A 6 1.73 -9.91 -14.91
C GLY A 6 1.99 -8.55 -14.22
N SER A 7 2.94 -7.74 -14.69
CA SER A 7 3.17 -6.40 -14.14
C SER A 7 2.08 -5.41 -14.53
N THR A 8 1.56 -4.68 -13.55
CA THR A 8 0.53 -3.67 -13.77
C THR A 8 1.14 -2.42 -14.40
N PRO A 9 0.63 -1.94 -15.55
CA PRO A 9 1.20 -0.76 -16.18
C PRO A 9 1.04 0.48 -15.28
N PRO A 10 1.96 1.46 -15.36
CA PRO A 10 1.95 2.64 -14.48
C PRO A 10 0.62 3.40 -14.43
N THR A 11 -0.15 3.37 -15.52
CA THR A 11 -1.47 4.01 -15.65
C THR A 11 -2.57 3.31 -14.86
N ARG A 12 -2.45 2.00 -14.65
CA ARG A 12 -3.44 1.17 -13.94
C ARG A 12 -3.17 1.01 -12.46
N ARG A 13 -2.04 1.55 -11.96
CA ARG A 13 -1.61 1.43 -10.56
C ARG A 13 -2.67 1.91 -9.57
N ARG A 14 -2.86 1.13 -8.50
CA ARG A 14 -3.87 1.39 -7.45
C ARG A 14 -3.83 2.79 -6.85
N TRP A 15 -2.64 3.37 -6.65
CA TRP A 15 -2.50 4.70 -6.05
C TRP A 15 -3.12 5.81 -6.92
N ARG A 16 -3.05 5.70 -8.25
CA ARG A 16 -3.64 6.68 -9.18
C ARG A 16 -5.16 6.68 -9.12
N ARG A 17 -5.78 5.49 -9.06
CA ARG A 17 -7.24 5.38 -8.91
C ARG A 17 -7.71 5.95 -7.58
N THR A 18 -6.97 5.64 -6.52
CA THR A 18 -7.24 6.17 -5.17
C THR A 18 -7.10 7.70 -5.14
N LEU A 19 -6.08 8.24 -5.82
CA LEU A 19 -5.87 9.68 -5.96
C LEU A 19 -7.04 10.36 -6.69
N ARG A 20 -7.48 9.81 -7.84
CA ARG A 20 -8.62 10.34 -8.59
C ARG A 20 -9.90 10.37 -7.75
N ARG A 21 -10.19 9.28 -7.03
CA ARG A 21 -11.32 9.23 -6.09
C ARG A 21 -11.19 10.29 -5.00
N GLY A 22 -9.99 10.44 -4.42
CA GLY A 22 -9.72 11.47 -3.42
C GLY A 22 -9.96 12.88 -3.92
N LEU A 23 -9.39 13.22 -5.09
CA LEU A 23 -9.57 14.51 -5.74
C LEU A 23 -11.03 14.81 -6.08
N PHE A 24 -11.75 13.81 -6.59
CA PHE A 24 -13.18 13.93 -6.89
C PHE A 24 -13.99 14.29 -5.64
N TRP A 25 -13.82 13.56 -4.54
CA TRP A 25 -14.55 13.81 -3.30
C TRP A 25 -14.17 15.14 -2.64
N THR A 26 -12.88 15.53 -2.71
CA THR A 26 -12.48 16.86 -2.24
C THR A 26 -13.10 17.98 -3.08
N ALA A 27 -13.11 17.84 -4.41
CA ALA A 27 -13.71 18.83 -5.30
C ALA A 27 -15.22 18.96 -5.06
N LEU A 28 -15.92 17.82 -4.88
CA LEU A 28 -17.34 17.81 -4.55
C LEU A 28 -17.61 18.52 -3.20
N GLY A 29 -16.81 18.24 -2.18
CA GLY A 29 -16.93 18.90 -0.87
C GLY A 29 -16.70 20.40 -0.94
N LEU A 30 -15.69 20.85 -1.70
CA LEU A 30 -15.44 22.28 -1.92
C LEU A 30 -16.55 22.95 -2.72
N ALA A 31 -17.09 22.30 -3.75
CA ALA A 31 -18.22 22.80 -4.52
C ALA A 31 -19.48 22.93 -3.65
N ALA A 32 -19.77 21.93 -2.80
CA ALA A 32 -20.87 21.98 -1.85
C ALA A 32 -20.69 23.12 -0.83
N ALA A 33 -19.47 23.35 -0.32
CA ALA A 33 -19.18 24.46 0.56
C ALA A 33 -19.38 25.82 -0.12
N ALA A 34 -18.93 25.96 -1.37
CA ALA A 34 -19.10 27.18 -2.16
C ALA A 34 -20.58 27.47 -2.43
N LEU A 35 -21.36 26.46 -2.81
CA LEU A 35 -22.82 26.58 -2.99
C LEU A 35 -23.52 26.95 -1.67
N ALA A 36 -23.14 26.31 -0.56
CA ALA A 36 -23.68 26.60 0.75
C ALA A 36 -23.42 28.04 1.21
N TYR A 37 -22.27 28.60 0.82
CA TYR A 37 -21.90 29.99 1.11
C TYR A 37 -22.59 31.00 0.18
N ALA A 38 -22.80 30.64 -1.09
CA ALA A 38 -23.41 31.51 -2.08
C ALA A 38 -24.94 31.64 -1.94
N LEU A 39 -25.59 30.67 -1.30
CA LEU A 39 -27.04 30.70 -1.07
C LEU A 39 -27.42 31.72 0.00
N ASP A 40 -28.49 32.48 -0.26
CA ASP A 40 -29.07 33.37 0.75
C ASP A 40 -29.79 32.54 1.84
N GLN A 41 -29.03 32.22 2.89
CA GLN A 41 -29.50 31.44 4.02
C GLN A 41 -30.63 32.12 4.79
N ARG A 42 -30.77 33.45 4.70
CA ARG A 42 -31.84 34.20 5.37
C ARG A 42 -33.16 34.05 4.63
N ALA A 43 -33.13 34.17 3.30
CA ALA A 43 -34.29 33.91 2.46
C ALA A 43 -34.76 32.44 2.58
N LEU A 44 -33.81 31.51 2.68
CA LEU A 44 -34.14 30.11 2.89
C LEU A 44 -34.74 29.85 4.28
N ALA A 45 -34.17 30.45 5.32
CA ALA A 45 -34.68 30.33 6.69
C ALA A 45 -36.11 30.87 6.84
N SER A 46 -36.41 32.01 6.22
CA SER A 46 -37.75 32.60 6.25
C SER A 46 -38.77 31.75 5.48
N ALA A 47 -38.39 31.18 4.33
CA ALA A 47 -39.28 30.33 3.53
C ALA A 47 -39.69 29.03 4.24
N ILE A 48 -38.81 28.46 5.07
CA ILE A 48 -39.06 27.19 5.79
C ILE A 48 -39.54 27.44 7.23
N GLY A 49 -39.56 28.70 7.69
CA GLY A 49 -40.03 29.07 9.03
C GLY A 49 -39.09 28.65 10.17
N VAL A 50 -37.79 28.55 9.90
CA VAL A 50 -36.77 28.09 10.86
C VAL A 50 -35.79 29.23 11.18
N PRO A 51 -35.21 29.32 12.39
CA PRO A 51 -34.19 30.32 12.67
C PRO A 51 -32.98 30.25 11.72
N PRO A 52 -32.43 31.38 11.24
CA PRO A 52 -31.31 31.41 10.28
C PRO A 52 -30.05 30.66 10.75
N PHE A 53 -29.81 30.61 12.06
CA PHE A 53 -28.66 29.89 12.62
C PHE A 53 -28.75 28.38 12.39
N VAL A 54 -29.96 27.79 12.41
CA VAL A 54 -30.15 26.35 12.18
C VAL A 54 -29.81 26.00 10.75
N VAL A 55 -30.27 26.83 9.79
CA VAL A 55 -29.93 26.68 8.37
C VAL A 55 -28.42 26.83 8.18
N GLY A 56 -27.79 27.84 8.76
CA GLY A 56 -26.35 28.03 8.67
C GLY A 56 -25.54 26.83 9.21
N VAL A 57 -25.96 26.26 10.35
CA VAL A 57 -25.32 25.06 10.89
C VAL A 57 -25.48 23.87 9.94
N LEU A 58 -26.69 23.58 9.47
CA LEU A 58 -26.92 22.44 8.57
C LEU A 58 -26.10 22.57 7.27
N PHE A 59 -26.09 23.74 6.66
CA PHE A 59 -25.31 24.00 5.45
C PHE A 59 -23.80 23.88 5.66
N SER A 60 -23.30 24.25 6.85
CA SER A 60 -21.88 24.06 7.20
C SER A 60 -21.47 22.59 7.33
N LEU A 61 -22.43 21.69 7.64
CA LEU A 61 -22.18 20.26 7.79
C LEU A 61 -22.20 19.50 6.45
N VAL A 62 -22.96 19.98 5.45
CA VAL A 62 -23.09 19.37 4.11
C VAL A 62 -21.74 19.01 3.45
N PRO A 63 -20.71 19.88 3.42
CA PRO A 63 -19.45 19.55 2.76
C PRO A 63 -18.56 18.57 3.55
N LEU A 64 -18.77 18.43 4.86
CA LEU A 64 -17.84 17.71 5.75
C LEU A 64 -17.65 16.23 5.39
N PRO A 65 -18.70 15.43 5.07
CA PRO A 65 -18.51 14.03 4.70
C PRO A 65 -17.68 13.86 3.43
N ALA A 66 -17.98 14.64 2.39
CA ALA A 66 -17.25 14.58 1.12
C ALA A 66 -15.79 14.99 1.28
N LEU A 67 -15.52 16.07 2.03
CA LEU A 67 -14.15 16.48 2.37
C LEU A 67 -13.42 15.42 3.19
N GLY A 68 -14.07 14.83 4.19
CA GLY A 68 -13.48 13.78 5.03
C GLY A 68 -13.08 12.54 4.23
N VAL A 69 -13.97 12.05 3.35
CA VAL A 69 -13.68 10.93 2.44
C VAL A 69 -12.55 11.29 1.47
N GLY A 70 -12.60 12.49 0.89
CA GLY A 70 -11.58 12.99 -0.03
C GLY A 70 -10.19 13.04 0.60
N LEU A 71 -10.05 13.70 1.75
CA LEU A 71 -8.78 13.82 2.48
C LEU A 71 -8.22 12.45 2.89
N ARG A 72 -9.09 11.54 3.37
CA ARG A 72 -8.68 10.18 3.73
C ARG A 72 -8.18 9.40 2.51
N ALA A 73 -8.86 9.53 1.37
CA ALA A 73 -8.45 8.89 0.13
C ALA A 73 -7.13 9.49 -0.42
N LEU A 74 -6.94 10.81 -0.34
CA LEU A 74 -5.68 11.47 -0.71
C LEU A 74 -4.51 10.99 0.17
N ALA A 75 -4.68 10.99 1.49
CA ALA A 75 -3.67 10.49 2.41
C ALA A 75 -3.31 9.03 2.11
N ARG A 76 -4.32 8.19 1.81
CA ARG A 76 -4.10 6.81 1.38
C ARG A 76 -3.36 6.72 0.04
N ALA A 77 -3.71 7.56 -0.93
CA ALA A 77 -3.07 7.58 -2.25
C ALA A 77 -1.59 7.94 -2.15
N LEU A 78 -1.22 8.90 -1.31
CA LEU A 78 0.18 9.27 -1.06
C LEU A 78 0.96 8.11 -0.42
N ARG A 79 0.37 7.41 0.55
CA ARG A 79 0.99 6.21 1.15
C ARG A 79 1.20 5.11 0.11
N LEU A 80 0.18 4.82 -0.70
CA LEU A 80 0.26 3.82 -1.77
C LEU A 80 1.28 4.21 -2.84
N ARG A 81 1.43 5.51 -3.13
CA ARG A 81 2.45 6.02 -4.04
C ARG A 81 3.86 5.76 -3.50
N GLY A 82 4.11 6.09 -2.23
CA GLY A 82 5.42 5.80 -1.60
C GLY A 82 5.74 4.30 -1.57
N ALA A 83 4.75 3.45 -1.29
CA ALA A 83 4.93 2.00 -1.38
C ALA A 83 5.22 1.52 -2.81
N SER A 84 4.58 2.13 -3.83
CA SER A 84 4.83 1.84 -5.24
C SER A 84 6.23 2.25 -5.68
N GLU A 85 6.69 3.45 -5.30
CA GLU A 85 8.04 3.93 -5.60
C GLU A 85 9.11 3.06 -4.93
N LEU A 86 8.85 2.59 -3.70
CA LEU A 86 9.73 1.66 -3.01
C LEU A 86 9.80 0.29 -3.71
N ALA A 87 8.66 -0.23 -4.19
CA ALA A 87 8.62 -1.49 -4.94
C ALA A 87 9.44 -1.40 -6.24
N ASP A 88 9.28 -0.32 -7.01
CA ASP A 88 10.08 -0.09 -8.22
C ASP A 88 11.58 0.03 -7.91
N ALA A 89 11.93 0.76 -6.84
CA ALA A 89 13.33 0.92 -6.44
C ALA A 89 13.97 -0.41 -6.03
N VAL A 90 13.27 -1.23 -5.24
CA VAL A 90 13.74 -2.56 -4.83
C VAL A 90 13.84 -3.49 -6.03
N ALA A 91 12.83 -3.53 -6.90
CA ALA A 91 12.86 -4.36 -8.10
C ALA A 91 14.05 -4.02 -9.00
N LYS A 92 14.29 -2.73 -9.26
CA LYS A 92 15.44 -2.28 -10.05
C LYS A 92 16.79 -2.67 -9.43
N GLN A 93 16.91 -2.58 -8.10
CA GLN A 93 18.15 -2.97 -7.42
C GLN A 93 18.36 -4.48 -7.44
N LEU A 94 17.30 -5.28 -7.30
CA LEU A 94 17.39 -6.74 -7.42
C LEU A 94 17.72 -7.16 -8.86
N GLU A 95 17.08 -6.56 -9.87
CA GLU A 95 17.37 -6.85 -11.30
C GLU A 95 18.85 -6.54 -11.64
N GLY A 96 19.43 -5.50 -11.05
CA GLY A 96 20.83 -5.14 -11.27
C GLY A 96 21.87 -5.99 -10.50
N ARG A 97 21.43 -6.84 -9.56
CA ARG A 97 22.32 -7.59 -8.66
C ARG A 97 22.14 -9.11 -8.72
N LEU A 98 20.97 -9.57 -9.13
CA LEU A 98 20.70 -10.99 -9.31
C LEU A 98 21.31 -11.50 -10.63
N PRO A 99 21.70 -12.79 -10.70
CA PRO A 99 22.17 -13.39 -11.95
C PRO A 99 21.09 -13.42 -13.04
N GLY A 100 21.50 -13.66 -14.29
CA GLY A 100 20.62 -13.54 -15.47
C GLY A 100 19.51 -14.59 -15.60
N ASP A 101 19.50 -15.62 -14.76
CA ASP A 101 18.44 -16.63 -14.64
C ASP A 101 17.31 -16.22 -13.68
N TYR A 102 17.40 -15.01 -13.09
CA TYR A 102 16.34 -14.42 -12.29
C TYR A 102 15.50 -13.43 -13.10
N VAL A 103 14.20 -13.45 -12.87
CA VAL A 103 13.25 -12.47 -13.38
C VAL A 103 12.64 -11.72 -12.20
N VAL A 104 12.75 -10.40 -12.20
CA VAL A 104 12.17 -9.53 -11.17
C VAL A 104 10.99 -8.77 -11.74
N LEU A 105 9.84 -8.89 -11.09
CA LEU A 105 8.58 -8.24 -11.48
C LEU A 105 8.13 -7.31 -10.37
N SER A 106 8.00 -6.00 -10.66
CA SER A 106 7.28 -5.09 -9.76
C SER A 106 5.79 -5.04 -10.15
N HIS A 107 4.94 -4.74 -9.16
CA HIS A 107 3.51 -4.50 -9.38
C HIS A 107 2.75 -5.68 -10.01
N TYR A 108 3.08 -6.91 -9.60
CA TYR A 108 2.42 -8.11 -10.10
C TYR A 108 0.94 -8.11 -9.71
N ALA A 109 0.04 -8.37 -10.66
CA ALA A 109 -1.40 -8.47 -10.44
C ALA A 109 -1.87 -9.93 -10.57
N PRO A 110 -2.07 -10.64 -9.45
CA PRO A 110 -2.65 -11.99 -9.47
C PRO A 110 -4.05 -11.99 -10.11
N ARG A 111 -4.43 -13.10 -10.78
CA ARG A 111 -5.77 -13.31 -11.34
C ARG A 111 -6.77 -13.79 -10.28
N ASP A 112 -6.99 -12.97 -9.26
CA ASP A 112 -7.84 -13.32 -8.11
C ASP A 112 -8.98 -12.33 -7.86
N ASP A 113 -9.40 -11.63 -8.93
CA ASP A 113 -10.40 -10.55 -8.92
C ASP A 113 -10.08 -9.37 -7.98
N GLY A 114 -8.92 -9.40 -7.32
CA GLY A 114 -8.46 -8.39 -6.39
C GLY A 114 -7.84 -7.18 -7.10
N GLU A 115 -8.19 -5.98 -6.64
CA GLU A 115 -7.56 -4.74 -7.12
C GLU A 115 -6.14 -4.51 -6.56
N ALA A 116 -5.66 -5.36 -5.65
CA ALA A 116 -4.39 -5.18 -4.97
C ALA A 116 -3.24 -5.81 -5.76
N GLU A 117 -2.19 -5.04 -5.97
CA GLU A 117 -0.94 -5.51 -6.59
C GLU A 117 -0.01 -6.10 -5.52
N VAL A 118 0.80 -7.07 -5.92
CA VAL A 118 1.93 -7.61 -5.16
C VAL A 118 3.16 -6.77 -5.49
N ALA A 119 3.87 -6.32 -4.46
CA ALA A 119 4.91 -5.31 -4.58
C ALA A 119 6.05 -5.74 -5.51
N VAL A 120 6.72 -6.84 -5.17
CA VAL A 120 7.81 -7.41 -5.95
C VAL A 120 7.71 -8.93 -5.94
N VAL A 121 7.87 -9.56 -7.10
CA VAL A 121 7.95 -11.02 -7.28
C VAL A 121 9.27 -11.32 -7.98
N VAL A 122 10.05 -12.22 -7.40
CA VAL A 122 11.31 -12.71 -7.97
C VAL A 122 11.10 -14.16 -8.37
N VAL A 123 11.37 -14.50 -9.62
CA VAL A 123 11.33 -15.87 -10.15
C VAL A 123 12.75 -16.28 -10.47
N GLY A 124 13.21 -17.41 -9.95
CA GLY A 124 14.55 -17.93 -10.19
C GLY A 124 14.63 -19.44 -9.97
N PRO A 125 15.84 -20.03 -10.01
CA PRO A 125 16.04 -21.48 -9.83
C PRO A 125 15.42 -22.06 -8.55
N PRO A 126 15.47 -21.38 -7.37
CA PRO A 126 14.86 -21.91 -6.15
C PRO A 126 13.32 -21.90 -6.14
N GLY A 127 12.68 -21.24 -7.11
CA GLY A 127 11.24 -21.04 -7.19
C GLY A 127 10.86 -19.56 -7.29
N VAL A 128 9.78 -19.18 -6.62
CA VAL A 128 9.24 -17.82 -6.64
C VAL A 128 9.26 -17.23 -5.23
N VAL A 129 9.84 -16.05 -5.11
CA VAL A 129 9.89 -15.30 -3.85
C VAL A 129 9.10 -14.01 -3.99
N VAL A 130 8.11 -13.83 -3.12
CA VAL A 130 7.30 -12.63 -3.02
C VAL A 130 7.91 -11.71 -1.98
N VAL A 131 8.45 -10.59 -2.44
CA VAL A 131 9.14 -9.61 -1.61
C VAL A 131 8.16 -8.50 -1.20
N GLU A 132 7.94 -8.33 0.10
CA GLU A 132 7.26 -7.17 0.67
C GLU A 132 8.31 -6.17 1.18
N PRO A 133 8.63 -5.12 0.41
CA PRO A 133 9.64 -4.15 0.80
C PRO A 133 9.09 -3.16 1.82
N ARG A 134 9.93 -2.83 2.81
CA ARG A 134 9.66 -1.88 3.88
C ARG A 134 10.74 -0.80 3.91
N GLY A 135 10.30 0.45 3.95
CA GLY A 135 11.15 1.65 3.86
C GLY A 135 11.39 2.34 5.20
N GLU A 136 10.86 1.76 6.28
CA GLU A 136 11.04 2.23 7.64
C GLU A 136 12.53 2.30 8.01
N ALA A 137 12.90 3.33 8.75
CA ALA A 137 14.23 3.49 9.33
C ALA A 137 14.17 3.35 10.86
N GLY A 138 15.32 3.07 11.47
CA GLY A 138 15.46 2.77 12.90
C GLY A 138 15.39 1.27 13.18
N GLU A 139 15.34 0.89 14.46
CA GLU A 139 15.24 -0.51 14.87
C GLU A 139 13.77 -0.98 14.80
N VAL A 140 13.54 -2.14 14.20
CA VAL A 140 12.23 -2.77 14.06
C VAL A 140 12.22 -4.12 14.76
N ILE A 141 11.16 -4.37 15.52
CA ILE A 141 10.93 -5.62 16.26
C ILE A 141 9.56 -6.19 15.92
N CYS A 142 9.43 -7.50 16.05
CA CYS A 142 8.19 -8.23 15.83
C CYS A 142 7.87 -9.10 17.06
N TYR A 143 6.64 -8.99 17.55
CA TYR A 143 6.11 -9.87 18.60
C TYR A 143 4.74 -10.38 18.17
N GLN A 144 4.59 -11.70 18.02
CA GLN A 144 3.35 -12.36 17.55
C GLN A 144 2.77 -11.72 16.27
N ASP A 145 3.59 -11.50 15.24
CA ASP A 145 3.22 -10.78 14.02
C ASP A 145 2.72 -9.32 14.21
N HIS A 146 2.87 -8.75 15.41
CA HIS A 146 2.71 -7.32 15.66
C HIS A 146 4.06 -6.63 15.55
N TRP A 147 4.10 -5.59 14.72
CA TRP A 147 5.34 -4.94 14.35
C TRP A 147 5.45 -3.57 15.00
N TYR A 148 6.64 -3.30 15.53
CA TYR A 148 6.92 -2.06 16.22
C TYR A 148 8.24 -1.47 15.74
N ARG A 149 8.27 -0.14 15.62
CA ARG A 149 9.50 0.62 15.45
C ARG A 149 9.94 1.16 16.80
N ARG A 150 11.16 0.85 17.21
CA ARG A 150 11.75 1.41 18.42
C ARG A 150 12.14 2.86 18.18
N SER A 151 11.62 3.75 19.01
CA SER A 151 11.89 5.20 18.97
C SER A 151 12.90 5.61 20.06
N SER A 152 12.91 4.88 21.18
CA SER A 152 13.91 4.96 22.24
C SER A 152 13.96 3.62 22.99
N ARG A 153 14.87 3.47 23.96
CA ARG A 153 14.97 2.25 24.80
C ARG A 153 13.62 1.81 25.39
N THR A 154 12.76 2.77 25.74
CA THR A 154 11.46 2.57 26.41
C THR A 154 10.23 2.84 25.54
N ARG A 155 10.38 3.51 24.39
CA ARG A 155 9.24 3.85 23.53
C ARG A 155 9.32 3.10 22.22
N SER A 156 8.28 2.32 21.94
CA SER A 156 8.01 1.70 20.66
C SER A 156 6.74 2.27 20.06
N ARG A 157 6.69 2.36 18.73
CA ARG A 157 5.51 2.78 17.99
C ARG A 157 5.08 1.64 17.09
N ALA A 158 3.83 1.20 17.21
CA ALA A 158 3.27 0.20 16.32
C ALA A 158 3.35 0.68 14.86
N LEU A 159 3.72 -0.24 13.97
CA LEU A 159 3.55 -0.03 12.54
C LEU A 159 2.06 -0.07 12.19
N TYR A 160 1.69 0.61 11.12
CA TYR A 160 0.30 0.72 10.68
C TYR A 160 -0.30 -0.62 10.23
N ASP A 161 0.55 -1.50 9.69
CA ASP A 161 0.22 -2.82 9.19
C ASP A 161 1.30 -3.83 9.58
N SER A 162 1.01 -5.12 9.44
CA SER A 162 1.95 -6.21 9.68
C SER A 162 2.61 -6.62 8.35
N PRO A 163 3.92 -6.34 8.15
CA PRO A 163 4.64 -6.72 6.94
C PRO A 163 4.63 -8.24 6.70
N SER A 164 4.77 -9.04 7.76
CA SER A 164 4.75 -10.51 7.65
C SER A 164 3.41 -11.04 7.17
N LYS A 165 2.30 -10.56 7.73
CA LYS A 165 0.95 -10.93 7.26
C LYS A 165 0.73 -10.52 5.81
N ARG A 166 1.22 -9.34 5.40
CA ARG A 166 1.11 -8.88 4.00
C ARG A 166 1.95 -9.71 3.04
N ALA A 167 3.20 -10.02 3.39
CA ALA A 167 4.06 -10.90 2.59
C ALA A 167 3.43 -12.29 2.42
N ARG A 168 2.93 -12.89 3.52
CA ARG A 168 2.24 -14.20 3.49
C ARG A 168 0.98 -14.18 2.64
N TRP A 169 0.16 -13.14 2.80
CA TRP A 169 -1.06 -12.97 2.00
C TRP A 169 -0.72 -12.84 0.51
N ASN A 170 0.24 -11.98 0.16
CA ASN A 170 0.70 -11.82 -1.23
C ASN A 170 1.28 -13.12 -1.81
N ALA A 171 2.08 -13.87 -1.05
CA ALA A 171 2.60 -15.17 -1.47
C ALA A 171 1.48 -16.19 -1.74
N THR A 172 0.42 -16.17 -0.93
CA THR A 172 -0.75 -17.04 -1.13
C THR A 172 -1.52 -16.69 -2.41
N ARG A 173 -1.64 -15.38 -2.73
CA ARG A 173 -2.27 -14.91 -3.96
C ARG A 173 -1.47 -15.30 -5.20
N VAL A 174 -0.16 -15.11 -5.17
CA VAL A 174 0.75 -15.56 -6.24
C VAL A 174 0.68 -17.07 -6.41
N ARG A 175 0.62 -17.84 -5.31
CA ARG A 175 0.45 -19.29 -5.37
C ARG A 175 -0.84 -19.73 -6.04
N SER A 176 -1.95 -19.10 -5.69
CA SER A 176 -3.26 -19.43 -6.28
C SER A 176 -3.29 -19.14 -7.78
N ASP A 177 -2.69 -18.02 -8.20
CA ASP A 177 -2.60 -17.62 -9.60
C ASP A 177 -1.68 -18.54 -10.42
N ILE A 178 -0.48 -18.85 -9.91
CA ILE A 178 0.47 -19.78 -10.55
C ILE A 178 -0.11 -21.19 -10.63
N ALA A 179 -0.80 -21.65 -9.59
CA ALA A 179 -1.50 -22.94 -9.58
C ALA A 179 -2.59 -23.01 -10.65
N THR A 180 -3.33 -21.92 -10.87
CA THR A 180 -4.34 -21.82 -11.95
C THR A 180 -3.69 -21.95 -13.34
N GLY A 181 -2.42 -21.54 -13.47
CA GLY A 181 -1.61 -21.75 -14.68
C GLY A 181 -1.03 -23.17 -14.86
N GLY A 182 -1.33 -24.12 -13.96
CA GLY A 182 -0.86 -25.50 -14.03
C GLY A 182 0.45 -25.79 -13.27
N PHE A 183 1.04 -24.78 -12.61
CA PHE A 183 2.32 -24.91 -11.91
C PHE A 183 2.12 -25.12 -10.39
N ILE A 184 1.33 -26.12 -10.02
CA ILE A 184 0.90 -26.37 -8.63
C ILE A 184 2.05 -26.68 -7.65
N ASN A 185 3.16 -27.21 -8.15
CA ASN A 185 4.31 -27.64 -7.34
C ASN A 185 5.41 -26.58 -7.22
N THR A 186 5.23 -25.39 -7.81
CA THR A 186 6.21 -24.32 -7.71
C THR A 186 6.33 -23.86 -6.26
N ARG A 187 7.56 -23.89 -5.73
CA ARG A 187 7.86 -23.34 -4.40
C ARG A 187 7.62 -21.84 -4.43
N ILE A 188 6.74 -21.37 -3.54
CA ILE A 188 6.39 -19.95 -3.43
C ILE A 188 6.50 -19.54 -1.96
N GLU A 189 7.36 -18.57 -1.69
CA GLU A 189 7.68 -18.07 -0.35
C GLU A 189 7.52 -16.55 -0.28
N GLY A 190 7.02 -16.05 0.85
CA GLY A 190 6.96 -14.60 1.11
C GLY A 190 8.11 -14.18 2.00
N VAL A 191 8.73 -13.03 1.72
CA VAL A 191 9.82 -12.46 2.53
C VAL A 191 9.57 -10.97 2.75
N VAL A 192 9.93 -10.47 3.93
CA VAL A 192 9.93 -9.05 4.24
C VAL A 192 11.34 -8.50 4.12
N VAL A 193 11.53 -7.44 3.32
CA VAL A 193 12.83 -6.78 3.16
C VAL A 193 12.76 -5.38 3.75
N PHE A 194 13.47 -5.13 4.84
CA PHE A 194 13.62 -3.78 5.37
C PHE A 194 14.82 -3.09 4.73
N THR A 195 14.58 -2.09 3.90
CA THR A 195 15.64 -1.43 3.11
C THR A 195 16.46 -0.41 3.91
N ARG A 196 15.93 0.07 5.05
CA ARG A 196 16.56 1.13 5.88
C ARG A 196 16.48 0.86 7.39
N ALA A 197 15.80 -0.21 7.81
CA ALA A 197 15.69 -0.53 9.22
C ALA A 197 16.84 -1.43 9.66
N LYS A 198 17.11 -1.42 10.96
CA LYS A 198 17.88 -2.45 11.67
C LYS A 198 16.91 -3.44 12.28
N LEU A 199 17.18 -4.73 12.18
CA LEU A 199 16.32 -5.75 12.79
C LEU A 199 16.76 -6.00 14.24
N GLY A 200 15.81 -5.84 15.17
CA GLY A 200 15.98 -6.33 16.54
C GLY A 200 15.45 -7.77 16.65
N ASP A 201 14.68 -8.08 17.69
CA ASP A 201 13.99 -9.37 17.75
C ASP A 201 12.83 -9.43 16.75
N VAL A 202 13.01 -10.24 15.70
CA VAL A 202 11.99 -10.51 14.67
C VAL A 202 11.64 -11.99 14.58
N SER A 203 12.06 -12.80 15.56
CA SER A 203 11.84 -14.26 15.59
C SER A 203 10.36 -14.64 15.56
N SER A 204 9.49 -13.75 16.03
CA SER A 204 8.03 -13.94 16.01
C SER A 204 7.35 -13.57 14.69
N SER A 205 8.10 -13.33 13.62
CA SER A 205 7.55 -13.11 12.27
C SER A 205 7.11 -14.43 11.65
N GLY A 206 5.89 -14.46 11.10
CA GLY A 206 5.36 -15.63 10.37
C GLY A 206 5.97 -15.87 8.98
N VAL A 207 6.96 -15.08 8.58
CA VAL A 207 7.74 -15.22 7.33
C VAL A 207 9.19 -14.76 7.57
N PRO A 208 10.15 -15.17 6.72
CA PRO A 208 11.52 -14.65 6.78
C PRO A 208 11.58 -13.12 6.63
N VAL A 209 12.54 -12.54 7.31
CA VAL A 209 12.77 -11.09 7.38
C VAL A 209 14.24 -10.84 7.16
N VAL A 210 14.56 -9.94 6.23
CA VAL A 210 15.95 -9.62 5.88
C VAL A 210 16.23 -8.13 6.03
N GLU A 211 17.44 -7.83 6.48
CA GLU A 211 17.94 -6.48 6.69
C GLU A 211 18.76 -6.02 5.48
N GLY A 212 18.26 -5.02 4.76
CA GLY A 212 18.95 -4.44 3.60
C GLY A 212 18.87 -5.29 2.34
N LEU A 213 19.33 -4.70 1.24
CA LEU A 213 19.28 -5.33 -0.09
C LEU A 213 20.38 -6.38 -0.30
N ASP A 214 21.54 -6.22 0.33
CA ASP A 214 22.63 -7.21 0.19
C ASP A 214 22.23 -8.55 0.80
N ALA A 215 21.64 -8.54 2.01
CA ALA A 215 21.09 -9.75 2.63
C ALA A 215 19.92 -10.33 1.83
N ALA A 216 19.10 -9.47 1.20
CA ALA A 216 18.02 -9.92 0.33
C ALA A 216 18.55 -10.65 -0.91
N VAL A 217 19.61 -10.16 -1.55
CA VAL A 217 20.25 -10.85 -2.68
C VAL A 217 20.80 -12.20 -2.23
N SER A 218 21.54 -12.25 -1.13
CA SER A 218 22.10 -13.49 -0.59
C SER A 218 21.02 -14.50 -0.16
N TYR A 219 19.83 -14.05 0.22
CA TYR A 219 18.71 -14.93 0.55
C TYR A 219 18.03 -15.51 -0.71
N LEU A 220 18.10 -14.78 -1.84
CA LEU A 220 17.46 -15.17 -3.10
C LEU A 220 18.31 -16.12 -3.95
N THR A 221 19.63 -16.09 -3.79
CA THR A 221 20.63 -16.90 -4.53
C THR A 221 21.08 -18.11 -3.73
#